data_AF-A0A9X1BLX0-F1
#
_entry.id   AF-A0A9X1BLX0-F1
#
_cell.length_a   1.000
_cell.length_b   1.000
_cell.length_c   1.000
_cell.angle_alpha   90.00
_cell.angle_beta   90.00
_cell.angle_gamma   90.00
#
_symmetry.space_group_name_H-M   'P 1'
#
loop_
_entity.id
_entity.type
_entity.pdbx_description
1 polymer ?
#
loop_
_entity_poly.entity_id
_entity_poly.type
_entity_poly.pdbx_seq_one_letter_code
_entity_poly.pdbx_strand_id
1 'polypeptide(L)'
;MAIIKCKECGKDKSQTAEVCPHCGFKQRKTSFVTWLFAILIGLPMLASIFIGASHESAAPRSMTPEELAVKKKEDAATQRAAAGAVLLKKTMRDPDSFKLESALVIDGSGAVCYNYRAKNGFGGVNRGHAVLSTDGKRFKTDDMDGFTTLWNKECANKSGSETATAINWFTL
;
A
#
# COMPACT_ATOMS: atom_id res chain seq x y z
N MET A 1 10.84 -60.24 5.97
CA MET A 1 11.49 -59.23 5.10
C MET A 1 10.40 -58.58 4.28
N ALA A 2 10.18 -57.27 4.42
CA ALA A 2 9.17 -56.59 3.63
C ALA A 2 9.75 -56.11 2.30
N ILE A 3 9.02 -56.32 1.22
CA ILE A 3 9.36 -55.89 -0.14
C ILE A 3 8.67 -54.55 -0.39
N ILE A 4 9.41 -53.56 -0.90
CA ILE A 4 8.90 -52.24 -1.29
C ILE A 4 9.22 -51.96 -2.75
N LYS A 5 8.42 -51.09 -3.38
CA LYS A 5 8.70 -50.63 -4.73
C LYS A 5 9.84 -49.60 -4.74
N CYS A 6 10.72 -49.72 -5.72
CA CYS A 6 11.75 -48.72 -5.99
C CYS A 6 11.08 -47.42 -6.48
N LYS A 7 11.47 -46.27 -5.89
CA LYS A 7 10.89 -44.96 -6.26
C LYS A 7 11.24 -44.52 -7.68
N GLU A 8 12.32 -45.06 -8.25
CA GLU A 8 12.75 -44.72 -9.63
C GLU A 8 12.14 -45.67 -10.67
N CYS A 9 12.41 -46.97 -10.54
CA CYS A 9 12.05 -47.94 -11.60
C CYS A 9 10.76 -48.71 -11.31
N GLY A 10 10.11 -48.49 -10.16
CA GLY A 10 8.86 -49.15 -9.78
C GLY A 10 8.93 -50.66 -9.51
N LYS A 11 10.10 -51.29 -9.70
CA LYS A 11 10.33 -52.71 -9.44
C LYS A 11 10.48 -53.00 -7.95
N ASP A 12 10.11 -54.22 -7.59
CA ASP A 12 10.17 -54.70 -6.21
C ASP A 12 11.62 -54.83 -5.72
N LYS A 13 11.88 -54.38 -4.49
CA LYS A 13 13.17 -54.51 -3.83
C LYS A 13 13.02 -54.73 -2.34
N SER A 14 14.03 -55.32 -1.70
CA SER A 14 14.06 -55.46 -0.24
C SER A 14 14.07 -54.09 0.45
N GLN A 15 13.33 -53.93 1.55
CA GLN A 15 13.39 -52.73 2.41
C GLN A 15 14.80 -52.47 2.99
N THR A 16 15.67 -53.48 3.04
CA THR A 16 17.05 -53.36 3.54
C THR A 16 18.07 -53.06 2.44
N ALA A 17 17.70 -53.11 1.15
CA ALA A 17 18.64 -52.85 0.06
C ALA A 17 18.92 -51.35 -0.12
N GLU A 18 20.18 -50.94 0.15
CA GLU A 18 20.65 -49.56 -0.05
C GLU A 18 20.63 -49.14 -1.53
N VAL A 19 20.98 -50.07 -2.42
CA VAL A 19 21.04 -49.88 -3.87
C VAL A 19 20.02 -50.81 -4.53
N CYS A 20 19.22 -50.26 -5.44
CA CYS A 20 18.27 -51.08 -6.19
C CYS A 20 19.03 -52.02 -7.16
N PRO A 21 18.83 -53.36 -7.10
CA PRO A 21 19.53 -54.30 -7.99
C PRO A 21 19.09 -54.21 -9.46
N HIS A 22 17.96 -53.56 -9.74
CA HIS A 22 17.42 -53.46 -11.11
C HIS A 22 17.81 -52.19 -11.85
N CYS A 23 18.10 -51.09 -11.14
CA CYS A 23 18.43 -49.80 -11.77
C CYS A 23 19.65 -49.10 -11.17
N GLY A 24 20.25 -49.63 -10.10
CA GLY A 24 21.45 -49.07 -9.47
C GLY A 24 21.19 -47.81 -8.61
N PHE A 25 19.95 -47.35 -8.47
CA PHE A 25 19.69 -46.12 -7.70
C PHE A 25 19.82 -46.32 -6.19
N LYS A 26 20.65 -45.49 -5.55
CA LYS A 26 20.86 -45.46 -4.09
C LYS A 26 19.81 -44.59 -3.41
N GLN A 27 18.84 -45.23 -2.77
CA GLN A 27 17.78 -44.52 -2.04
C GLN A 27 18.27 -44.19 -0.63
N ARG A 28 18.46 -42.91 -0.31
CA ARG A 28 18.79 -42.50 1.06
C ARG A 28 17.53 -42.56 1.92
N LYS A 29 17.57 -43.34 3.00
CA LYS A 29 16.55 -43.26 4.05
C LYS A 29 16.83 -41.99 4.83
N THR A 30 15.92 -41.03 4.78
CA THR A 30 15.95 -39.88 5.70
C THR A 30 15.80 -40.45 7.10
N SER A 31 16.80 -40.20 7.97
CA SER A 31 16.79 -40.73 9.33
C SER A 31 15.63 -40.14 10.11
N PHE A 32 15.06 -40.93 11.04
CA PHE A 32 14.07 -40.44 12.00
C PHE A 32 14.56 -39.17 12.72
N VAL A 33 15.87 -39.08 12.97
CA VAL A 33 16.53 -37.90 13.54
C VAL A 33 16.38 -36.68 12.64
N THR A 34 16.55 -36.84 11.32
CA THR A 34 16.39 -35.75 10.33
C THR A 34 14.95 -35.25 10.30
N TRP A 35 13.98 -36.15 10.46
CA TRP A 35 12.56 -35.80 10.55
C TRP A 35 12.22 -35.08 11.86
N LEU A 36 12.83 -35.49 12.97
CA LEU A 36 12.64 -34.88 14.28
C LEU A 36 13.16 -33.43 14.31
N PHE A 37 14.34 -33.16 13.74
CA PHE A 37 14.85 -31.80 13.59
C PHE A 37 14.01 -30.94 12.64
N ALA A 38 13.51 -31.50 11.54
CA ALA A 38 12.64 -30.78 10.60
C ALA A 38 11.33 -30.33 11.27
N ILE A 39 10.76 -31.15 12.16
CA ILE A 39 9.56 -30.78 12.94
C ILE A 39 9.92 -29.76 14.03
N LEU A 40 10.99 -30.00 14.80
CA LEU A 40 11.35 -29.17 15.95
C LEU A 40 11.73 -27.73 15.53
N ILE A 41 12.29 -27.56 14.32
CA ILE A 41 12.66 -26.24 13.77
C ILE A 41 11.57 -25.69 12.84
N GLY A 42 10.99 -26.53 11.98
CA GLY A 42 10.02 -26.09 10.97
C GLY A 42 8.64 -25.75 11.54
N LEU A 43 8.18 -26.49 12.55
CA LEU A 43 6.86 -26.26 13.18
C LEU A 43 6.78 -24.92 13.93
N PRO A 44 7.75 -24.51 14.78
CA PRO A 44 7.70 -23.19 15.40
C PRO A 44 7.90 -22.06 14.39
N MET A 45 8.74 -22.24 13.36
CA MET A 45 8.96 -21.23 12.32
C MET A 45 7.70 -20.96 11.47
N LEU A 46 6.92 -22.00 11.17
CA LEU A 46 5.60 -21.86 10.54
C LEU A 46 4.58 -21.21 11.49
N ALA A 47 4.60 -21.53 12.78
CA ALA A 47 3.73 -20.91 13.76
C ALA A 47 4.02 -19.40 13.94
N SER A 48 5.29 -18.97 13.85
CA SER A 48 5.66 -17.55 13.91
C SER A 48 5.04 -16.71 12.79
N ILE A 49 4.85 -17.30 11.60
CA ILE A 49 4.22 -16.62 10.46
C ILE A 49 2.72 -16.34 10.74
N PHE A 50 2.04 -17.21 11.50
CA PHE A 50 0.63 -17.03 11.84
C PHE A 50 0.41 -16.25 13.16
N ILE A 51 1.36 -16.28 14.09
CA ILE A 51 1.21 -15.66 15.43
C ILE A 51 1.75 -14.21 15.48
N GLY A 52 2.47 -13.75 14.45
CA GLY A 52 2.99 -12.37 14.36
C GLY A 52 1.93 -11.26 14.29
N ALA A 53 0.63 -11.58 14.27
CA ALA A 53 -0.47 -10.60 14.21
C ALA A 53 -0.94 -10.09 15.59
N SER A 54 -0.37 -10.56 16.71
CA SER A 54 -0.67 -10.01 18.03
C SER A 54 0.58 -9.41 18.69
N HIS A 55 1.15 -8.39 18.05
CA HIS A 55 1.98 -7.45 18.78
C HIS A 55 1.07 -6.52 19.58
N GLU A 56 1.11 -6.70 20.90
CA GLU A 56 0.97 -5.68 21.95
C GLU A 56 0.41 -4.35 21.43
N SER A 57 -0.91 -4.27 21.31
CA SER A 57 -1.59 -2.99 21.17
C SER A 57 -1.44 -2.26 22.50
N ALA A 58 -0.41 -1.42 22.61
CA ALA A 58 -0.40 -0.33 23.57
C ALA A 58 -1.75 0.39 23.43
N ALA A 59 -2.57 0.29 24.46
CA ALA A 59 -3.92 0.85 24.45
C ALA A 59 -3.85 2.31 23.97
N PRO A 60 -4.56 2.70 22.89
CA PRO A 60 -4.62 4.10 22.52
C PRO A 60 -5.20 4.85 23.71
N ARG A 61 -4.56 5.96 24.10
CA ARG A 61 -5.13 6.92 25.06
C ARG A 61 -6.60 7.11 24.68
N SER A 62 -7.51 6.84 25.62
CA SER A 62 -8.94 7.00 25.40
C SER A 62 -9.20 8.45 24.99
N MET A 63 -9.32 8.70 23.69
CA MET A 63 -9.54 10.04 23.15
C MET A 63 -10.89 10.53 23.66
N THR A 64 -10.97 11.80 24.05
CA THR A 64 -12.27 12.37 24.43
C THR A 64 -13.21 12.37 23.22
N PRO A 65 -14.54 12.33 23.42
CA PRO A 65 -15.49 12.37 22.31
C PRO A 65 -15.29 13.58 21.37
N GLU A 66 -14.83 14.70 21.93
CA GLU A 66 -14.50 15.92 21.18
C GLU A 66 -13.24 15.74 20.33
N GLU A 67 -12.17 15.20 20.90
CA GLU A 67 -10.92 14.91 20.19
C GLU A 67 -11.11 13.87 19.07
N LEU A 68 -11.96 12.87 19.33
CA LEU A 68 -12.35 11.88 18.31
C LEU A 68 -13.13 12.53 17.16
N ALA A 69 -14.03 13.47 17.47
CA ALA A 69 -14.79 14.18 16.45
C ALA A 69 -13.89 15.10 15.59
N VAL A 70 -12.89 15.76 16.20
CA VAL A 70 -11.89 16.56 15.49
C VAL A 70 -11.04 15.66 14.59
N LYS A 71 -10.48 14.58 15.12
CA LYS A 71 -9.67 13.63 14.35
C LYS A 71 -10.44 13.03 13.18
N LYS A 72 -11.69 12.64 13.38
CA LYS A 72 -12.54 12.11 12.31
C LYS A 72 -12.80 13.13 11.20
N LYS A 73 -12.95 14.41 11.53
CA LYS A 73 -13.09 15.49 10.53
C LYS A 73 -11.80 15.73 9.77
N GLU A 74 -10.66 15.71 10.46
CA GLU A 74 -9.33 15.86 9.87
C GLU A 74 -8.98 14.68 8.94
N ASP A 75 -9.26 13.44 9.38
CA ASP A 75 -9.10 12.23 8.58
C ASP A 75 -9.98 12.30 7.32
N ALA A 76 -11.24 12.71 7.45
CA ALA A 76 -12.15 12.85 6.32
C ALA A 76 -11.68 13.94 5.34
N ALA A 77 -11.15 15.05 5.84
CA ALA A 77 -10.57 16.11 5.01
C ALA A 77 -9.31 15.63 4.26
N THR A 78 -8.43 14.92 4.94
CA THR A 78 -7.21 14.34 4.36
C THR A 78 -7.53 13.29 3.31
N GLN A 79 -8.51 12.42 3.56
CA GLN A 79 -8.98 11.44 2.59
C GLN A 79 -9.57 12.09 1.34
N ARG A 80 -10.34 13.17 1.50
CA ARG A 80 -10.85 13.96 0.38
C ARG A 80 -9.71 14.58 -0.43
N ALA A 81 -8.72 15.17 0.25
CA ALA A 81 -7.55 15.75 -0.39
C ALA A 81 -6.75 14.68 -1.16
N ALA A 82 -6.54 13.52 -0.56
CA ALA A 82 -5.88 12.39 -1.20
C ALA A 82 -6.63 11.91 -2.46
N ALA A 83 -7.95 11.74 -2.36
CA ALA A 83 -8.78 11.33 -3.49
C ALA A 83 -8.72 12.34 -4.65
N GLY A 84 -8.76 13.64 -4.34
CA GLY A 84 -8.59 14.69 -5.34
C GLY A 84 -7.20 14.69 -5.98
N ALA A 85 -6.14 14.47 -5.20
CA ALA A 85 -4.78 14.37 -5.72
C ALA A 85 -4.58 13.13 -6.62
N VAL A 86 -5.19 11.99 -6.27
CA VAL A 86 -5.19 10.78 -7.11
C VAL A 86 -5.94 11.02 -8.41
N LEU A 87 -7.11 11.66 -8.35
CA LEU A 87 -7.85 12.04 -9.54
C LEU A 87 -7.00 12.95 -10.43
N LEU A 88 -6.37 13.97 -9.85
CA LEU A 88 -5.48 14.89 -10.54
C LEU A 88 -4.31 14.16 -11.22
N LYS A 89 -3.59 13.28 -10.50
CA LYS A 89 -2.52 12.45 -11.07
C LYS A 89 -3.00 11.66 -12.28
N LYS A 90 -4.18 11.04 -12.18
CA LYS A 90 -4.75 10.19 -13.25
C LYS A 90 -5.22 10.96 -14.48
N THR A 91 -5.57 12.24 -14.35
CA THR A 91 -5.97 13.07 -15.50
C THR A 91 -4.79 13.72 -16.20
N MET A 92 -3.59 13.66 -15.62
CA MET A 92 -2.37 14.14 -16.28
C MET A 92 -2.08 13.34 -17.54
N ARG A 93 -1.53 14.00 -18.55
CA ARG A 93 -1.08 13.36 -19.80
C ARG A 93 0.00 12.29 -19.54
N ASP A 94 0.87 12.54 -18.55
CA ASP A 94 1.89 11.61 -18.06
C ASP A 94 1.75 11.50 -16.53
N PRO A 95 0.96 10.55 -16.01
CA PRO A 95 0.71 10.40 -14.57
C PRO A 95 1.96 10.14 -13.73
N ASP A 96 3.00 9.52 -14.29
CA ASP A 96 4.23 9.19 -13.55
C ASP A 96 5.12 10.41 -13.35
N SER A 97 4.95 11.44 -14.19
CA SER A 97 5.61 12.72 -14.02
C SER A 97 5.00 13.60 -12.93
N PHE A 98 3.82 13.24 -12.41
CA PHE A 98 3.08 14.03 -11.44
C PHE A 98 3.79 14.06 -10.10
N LYS A 99 3.98 15.27 -9.57
CA LYS A 99 4.49 15.52 -8.22
C LYS A 99 3.58 16.49 -7.50
N LEU A 100 2.96 16.05 -6.42
CA LEU A 100 2.16 16.91 -5.56
C LEU A 100 3.10 17.73 -4.66
N GLU A 101 3.05 19.05 -4.79
CA GLU A 101 3.85 19.97 -3.96
C GLU A 101 3.09 20.44 -2.72
N SER A 102 1.79 20.66 -2.86
CA SER A 102 0.91 21.14 -1.78
C SER A 102 -0.52 20.68 -2.01
N ALA A 103 -1.22 20.38 -0.93
CA ALA A 103 -2.64 20.06 -0.85
C ALA A 103 -3.19 20.73 0.42
N LEU A 104 -3.60 21.98 0.28
CA LEU A 104 -4.07 22.82 1.37
C LEU A 104 -5.57 22.64 1.56
N VAL A 105 -5.98 22.11 2.72
CA VAL A 105 -7.39 22.04 3.12
C VAL A 105 -7.75 23.35 3.81
N ILE A 106 -8.64 24.12 3.19
CA ILE A 106 -9.01 25.46 3.64
C ILE A 106 -9.88 25.41 4.89
N ASP A 107 -9.52 26.24 5.87
CA ASP A 107 -10.22 26.31 7.16
C ASP A 107 -11.67 26.77 6.98
N GLY A 108 -12.59 26.13 7.70
CA GLY A 108 -14.03 26.42 7.68
C GLY A 108 -14.78 25.95 6.42
N SER A 109 -14.18 26.07 5.23
CA SER A 109 -14.82 25.68 3.97
C SER A 109 -14.59 24.21 3.62
N GLY A 110 -13.41 23.66 3.96
CA GLY A 110 -13.02 22.30 3.60
C GLY A 110 -12.78 22.09 2.10
N ALA A 111 -12.67 23.18 1.33
CA ALA A 111 -12.16 23.13 -0.04
C ALA A 111 -10.68 22.70 -0.01
N VAL A 112 -10.21 22.05 -1.08
CA VAL A 112 -8.82 21.62 -1.19
C VAL A 112 -8.16 22.29 -2.38
N CYS A 113 -7.04 22.95 -2.14
CA CYS A 113 -6.28 23.69 -3.12
C CYS A 113 -4.93 23.00 -3.34
N TYR A 114 -4.63 22.65 -4.58
CA TYR A 114 -3.44 21.87 -4.92
C TYR A 114 -2.45 22.70 -5.72
N ASN A 115 -1.17 22.52 -5.41
CA ASN A 115 -0.05 22.91 -6.25
C ASN A 115 0.70 21.64 -6.64
N TYR A 116 1.01 21.50 -7.93
CA TYR A 116 1.66 20.29 -8.43
C TYR A 116 2.60 20.62 -9.59
N ARG A 117 3.41 19.63 -9.96
CA ARG A 117 4.18 19.64 -11.20
C ARG A 117 3.85 18.41 -12.03
N ALA A 118 3.80 18.58 -13.34
CA ALA A 118 3.63 17.46 -14.27
C ALA A 118 4.24 17.80 -15.64
N LYS A 119 4.55 16.76 -16.42
CA LYS A 119 5.09 16.89 -17.77
C LYS A 119 4.00 17.36 -18.73
N ASN A 120 4.33 18.34 -19.55
CA ASN A 120 3.46 18.90 -20.57
C ASN A 120 3.63 18.17 -21.93
N GLY A 121 2.81 18.55 -22.92
CA GLY A 121 2.85 17.94 -24.26
C GLY A 121 4.14 18.18 -25.06
N PHE A 122 5.01 19.08 -24.62
CA PHE A 122 6.30 19.42 -25.25
C PHE A 122 7.50 18.78 -24.55
N GLY A 123 7.25 17.95 -23.53
CA GLY A 123 8.30 17.24 -22.79
C GLY A 123 8.91 18.01 -21.62
N GLY A 124 8.52 19.26 -21.39
CA GLY A 124 8.91 20.05 -20.22
C GLY A 124 8.02 19.76 -19.01
N VAL A 125 8.43 20.20 -17.82
CA VAL A 125 7.63 20.07 -16.57
C VAL A 125 7.10 21.44 -16.17
N ASN A 126 5.78 21.55 -16.08
CA ASN A 126 5.10 22.78 -15.66
C ASN A 126 4.64 22.65 -14.21
N ARG A 127 4.56 23.78 -13.50
CA ARG A 127 3.75 23.89 -12.29
C ARG A 127 2.30 24.15 -12.69
N GLY A 128 1.37 23.56 -11.97
CA GLY A 128 -0.05 23.79 -12.16
C GLY A 128 -0.79 23.90 -10.84
N HIS A 129 -2.03 24.38 -10.93
CA HIS A 129 -2.92 24.56 -9.79
C HIS A 129 -4.23 23.81 -10.00
N ALA A 130 -4.85 23.33 -8.92
CA ALA A 130 -6.18 22.76 -8.97
C ALA A 130 -6.99 23.11 -7.71
N VAL A 131 -8.31 23.11 -7.85
CA VAL A 131 -9.25 23.34 -6.74
C VAL A 131 -10.32 22.27 -6.74
N LEU A 132 -10.48 21.61 -5.58
CA LEU A 132 -11.67 20.84 -5.23
C LEU A 132 -12.54 21.70 -4.31
N SER A 133 -13.72 22.08 -4.80
CA SER A 133 -14.64 22.95 -4.05
C SER A 133 -15.23 22.24 -2.82
N THR A 134 -15.78 23.04 -1.90
CA THR A 134 -16.41 22.60 -0.65
C THR A 134 -17.54 21.59 -0.85
N ASP A 135 -18.24 21.65 -1.98
CA ASP A 135 -19.31 20.72 -2.34
C ASP A 135 -18.80 19.34 -2.79
N GLY A 136 -17.49 19.19 -3.00
CA GLY A 136 -16.87 17.97 -3.50
C GLY A 136 -17.21 17.62 -4.95
N LYS A 137 -17.97 18.47 -5.66
CA LYS A 137 -18.45 18.23 -7.03
C LYS A 137 -17.66 19.00 -8.06
N ARG A 138 -17.25 20.23 -7.72
CA ARG A 138 -16.48 21.08 -8.63
C ARG A 138 -14.99 20.85 -8.42
N PHE A 139 -14.37 20.23 -9.42
CA PHE A 139 -12.92 20.06 -9.50
C PHE A 139 -12.43 20.79 -10.76
N LYS A 140 -11.55 21.78 -10.59
CA LYS A 140 -10.99 22.56 -11.71
C LYS A 140 -9.48 22.67 -11.62
N THR A 141 -8.80 22.41 -12.72
CA THR A 141 -7.39 22.73 -12.95
C THR A 141 -7.26 24.11 -13.60
N ASP A 142 -6.07 24.68 -13.59
CA ASP A 142 -5.74 26.01 -14.08
C ASP A 142 -5.98 26.24 -15.57
N ASP A 143 -6.03 25.17 -16.36
CA ASP A 143 -6.38 25.17 -17.77
C ASP A 143 -7.90 25.12 -18.06
N MET A 144 -8.74 24.95 -17.03
CA MET A 144 -10.19 24.86 -17.18
C MET A 144 -10.89 26.22 -17.03
N ASP A 145 -11.91 26.45 -17.86
CA ASP A 145 -12.75 27.64 -17.79
C ASP A 145 -13.32 27.87 -16.38
N GLY A 146 -13.24 29.11 -15.89
CA GLY A 146 -13.75 29.49 -14.57
C GLY A 146 -12.93 28.97 -13.39
N PHE A 147 -11.71 28.46 -13.62
CA PHE A 147 -10.75 28.15 -12.56
C PHE A 147 -10.45 29.37 -11.69
N THR A 148 -10.06 30.50 -12.29
CA THR A 148 -9.63 31.70 -11.56
C THR A 148 -10.71 32.21 -10.60
N THR A 149 -11.98 32.19 -11.03
CA THR A 149 -13.11 32.56 -10.16
C THR A 149 -13.25 31.63 -8.98
N LEU A 150 -13.10 30.31 -9.20
CA LEU A 150 -13.17 29.32 -8.13
C LEU A 150 -11.96 29.41 -7.19
N TRP A 151 -10.77 29.59 -7.72
CA TRP A 151 -9.53 29.78 -6.96
C TRP A 151 -9.60 31.02 -6.07
N ASN A 152 -10.02 32.16 -6.61
CA ASN A 152 -10.15 33.39 -5.82
C ASN A 152 -11.22 33.25 -4.73
N LYS A 153 -12.28 32.48 -5.00
CA LYS A 153 -13.33 32.22 -4.02
C LYS A 153 -12.85 31.30 -2.89
N GLU A 154 -12.13 30.23 -3.21
CA GLU A 154 -11.86 29.13 -2.28
C GLU A 154 -10.44 29.16 -1.70
N CYS A 155 -9.43 29.58 -2.47
CA CYS A 155 -8.02 29.38 -2.16
C CYS A 155 -7.24 30.68 -1.91
N ALA A 156 -7.45 31.71 -2.74
CA ALA A 156 -6.63 32.92 -2.67
C ALA A 156 -6.74 33.63 -1.32
N ASN A 157 -5.59 33.95 -0.72
CA ASN A 157 -5.49 34.64 0.57
C ASN A 157 -6.18 33.93 1.74
N LYS A 158 -6.34 32.60 1.67
CA LYS A 158 -6.91 31.81 2.76
C LYS A 158 -5.87 30.90 3.42
N SER A 159 -6.05 30.68 4.70
CA SER A 159 -5.29 29.69 5.46
C SER A 159 -5.92 28.31 5.35
N GLY A 160 -5.11 27.30 5.60
CA GLY A 160 -5.55 25.94 5.66
C GLY A 160 -4.48 25.03 6.25
N SER A 161 -4.84 23.77 6.40
CA SER A 161 -3.94 22.72 6.86
C SER A 161 -3.30 22.03 5.66
N GLU A 162 -1.97 21.94 5.66
CA GLU A 162 -1.20 21.29 4.60
C GLU A 162 -1.21 19.78 4.78
N THR A 163 -1.57 19.04 3.73
CA THR A 163 -1.73 17.57 3.78
C THR A 163 -0.87 16.83 2.76
N ALA A 164 -0.14 17.54 1.87
CA ALA A 164 0.62 16.91 0.79
C ALA A 164 1.65 15.88 1.26
N THR A 165 2.32 16.11 2.40
CA THR A 165 3.31 15.17 2.95
C THR A 165 2.66 13.82 3.28
N ALA A 166 1.50 13.84 3.93
CA ALA A 166 0.77 12.61 4.24
C ALA A 166 0.29 11.93 2.96
N ILE A 167 -0.26 12.70 2.01
CA ILE A 167 -0.76 12.15 0.74
C ILE A 167 0.37 11.50 -0.07
N ASN A 168 1.51 12.16 -0.20
CA ASN A 168 2.67 11.64 -0.92
C ASN A 168 3.22 10.35 -0.28
N TRP A 169 3.22 10.25 1.04
CA TRP A 169 3.73 9.05 1.72
C TRP A 169 2.83 7.82 1.55
N PHE A 170 1.52 8.03 1.57
CA PHE A 170 0.54 6.92 1.62
C PHE A 170 -0.19 6.65 0.30
N THR A 171 -0.16 7.57 -0.67
CA THR A 171 -1.10 7.54 -1.81
C THR A 171 -0.46 7.69 -3.20
N LEU A 172 0.55 8.56 -3.36
CA LEU A 172 1.08 8.96 -4.68
C LEU A 172 2.43 8.35 -5.00
#